data_AF-A0A7C6M729-F1
#
_entry.id   AF-A0A7C6M729-F1
#
_cell.length_a   1.000
_cell.length_b   1.000
_cell.length_c   1.000
_cell.angle_alpha   90.00
_cell.angle_beta   90.00
_cell.angle_gamma   90.00
#
_symmetry.space_group_name_H-M   'P 1'
#
loop_
_entity.id
_entity.type
_entity.pdbx_description
1 polymer ?
#
loop_
_entity_poly.entity_id
_entity_poly.type
_entity_poly.pdbx_seq_one_letter_code
_entity_poly.pdbx_strand_id
1 'polypeptide(L)'
;EIAWSTGIEYMYDNQFSLRTGYHHESEYKGNRRYVAFGAGFRSSGFQIDAAYLVSVSQSNPIDQTLRLSLGFDIDGLKALFQ
;
A
#
# COMPACT_ATOMS: atom_id res chain seq x y z
N GLU A 1 -6.42 -23.62 -8.97
CA GLU A 1 -5.96 -22.67 -7.93
C GLU A 1 -6.98 -21.55 -7.80
N ILE A 2 -7.42 -21.16 -6.60
CA ILE A 2 -8.30 -19.99 -6.44
C ILE A 2 -7.68 -19.13 -5.34
N ALA A 3 -6.95 -18.11 -5.76
CA ALA A 3 -6.56 -17.01 -4.89
C ALA A 3 -7.70 -16.00 -4.92
N TRP A 4 -8.18 -15.60 -3.75
CA TRP A 4 -9.20 -14.58 -3.64
C TRP A 4 -8.66 -13.44 -2.80
N SER A 5 -8.85 -12.23 -3.32
CA SER A 5 -8.40 -11.01 -2.70
C SER A 5 -9.59 -10.07 -2.64
N THR A 6 -9.87 -9.59 -1.44
CA THR A 6 -10.89 -8.58 -1.20
C THR A 6 -10.21 -7.35 -0.63
N GLY A 7 -10.68 -6.17 -1.01
CA GLY A 7 -10.10 -4.93 -0.52
C GLY A 7 -11.10 -3.79 -0.60
N ILE A 8 -10.89 -2.81 0.26
CA ILE A 8 -11.65 -1.58 0.36
C ILE A 8 -10.66 -0.44 0.16
N GLU A 9 -10.98 0.46 -0.76
CA GLU A 9 -10.28 1.71 -0.93
C GLU A 9 -11.23 2.86 -0.62
N TYR A 10 -10.75 3.81 0.17
CA TYR A 10 -11.43 5.03 0.53
C TYR A 10 -10.54 6.22 0.15
N MET A 11 -11.05 7.10 -0.72
CA MET A 11 -10.34 8.30 -1.12
C MET A 11 -11.08 9.52 -0.59
N TYR A 12 -10.36 10.39 0.11
CA TYR A 12 -10.85 11.66 0.61
C TYR A 12 -10.19 12.80 -0.14
N ASP A 13 -11.00 13.57 -0.87
CA ASP A 13 -10.62 14.81 -1.55
C ASP A 13 -9.47 14.66 -2.57
N ASN A 14 -9.26 13.46 -3.12
CA ASN A 14 -8.11 13.10 -3.97
C ASN A 14 -6.70 13.35 -3.38
N GLN A 15 -6.64 13.88 -2.16
CA GLN A 15 -5.42 14.18 -1.43
C GLN A 15 -5.10 13.07 -0.43
N PHE A 16 -6.10 12.44 0.18
CA PHE A 16 -5.89 11.32 1.09
C PHE A 16 -6.49 10.04 0.50
N SER A 17 -5.74 8.95 0.53
CA SER A 17 -6.22 7.62 0.19
C SER A 17 -5.98 6.69 1.37
N LEU A 18 -6.93 5.82 1.65
CA LEU A 18 -6.81 4.77 2.65
C LEU A 18 -7.21 3.47 1.97
N ARG A 19 -6.34 2.48 2.02
CA ARG A 19 -6.50 1.18 1.37
C ARG A 19 -6.42 0.11 2.44
N THR A 20 -7.32 -0.85 2.40
CA THR A 20 -7.19 -2.07 3.19
C THR A 20 -7.53 -3.26 2.30
N GLY A 21 -6.75 -4.31 2.39
CA GLY A 21 -6.86 -5.49 1.56
C GLY A 21 -6.64 -6.73 2.40
N TYR A 22 -7.43 -7.75 2.15
CA TYR A 22 -7.22 -9.09 2.67
C TYR A 22 -7.02 -10.03 1.50
N HIS A 23 -5.81 -10.58 1.40
CA HIS A 23 -5.45 -11.55 0.39
C HIS A 23 -5.42 -12.93 1.04
N HIS A 24 -6.28 -13.82 0.55
CA HIS A 24 -6.40 -15.18 1.05
C HIS A 24 -6.07 -16.17 -0.06
N GLU A 25 -5.00 -16.92 0.16
CA GLU A 25 -4.62 -18.05 -0.68
C GLU A 25 -4.97 -19.36 0.04
N SER A 26 -5.56 -20.32 -0.68
CA SER A 26 -6.10 -21.57 -0.11
C SER A 26 -5.00 -22.47 0.52
N GLU A 27 -5.35 -23.13 1.64
CA GLU A 27 -4.46 -23.86 2.56
C GLU A 27 -3.68 -25.03 1.95
N TYR A 28 -4.02 -25.50 0.75
CA TYR A 28 -3.57 -26.82 0.29
C TYR A 28 -2.11 -26.90 -0.19
N LYS A 29 -1.36 -25.79 -0.31
CA LYS A 29 0.07 -25.90 -0.70
C LYS A 29 1.03 -24.76 -0.35
N GLY A 30 0.61 -23.67 0.30
CA GLY A 30 1.52 -22.53 0.54
C GLY A 30 1.20 -21.64 1.75
N ASN A 31 -0.04 -21.66 2.25
CA ASN A 31 -0.48 -20.88 3.41
C ASN A 31 0.05 -19.44 3.37
N ARG A 32 -0.17 -18.68 2.28
CA ARG A 32 0.27 -17.27 2.21
C ARG A 32 -0.94 -16.38 2.37
N ARG A 33 -1.27 -16.07 3.62
CA ARG A 33 -2.33 -15.13 4.00
C ARG A 33 -1.68 -13.82 4.38
N TYR A 34 -2.05 -12.73 3.71
CA TYR A 34 -1.55 -11.41 4.07
C TYR A 34 -2.67 -10.36 4.05
N VAL A 35 -2.62 -9.50 5.04
CA VAL A 35 -3.44 -8.31 5.16
C VAL A 35 -2.60 -7.14 4.72
N ALA A 36 -3.13 -6.33 3.81
CA ALA A 36 -2.54 -5.08 3.39
C ALA A 36 -3.32 -3.93 4.03
N PHE A 37 -2.61 -2.98 4.60
CA PHE A 37 -3.13 -1.68 4.99
C PHE A 37 -2.30 -0.63 4.26
N GLY A 38 -2.90 0.46 3.81
CA GLY A 38 -2.20 1.51 3.13
C GLY A 38 -2.87 2.84 3.37
N ALA A 39 -2.08 3.89 3.41
CA ALA A 39 -2.52 5.26 3.44
C ALA A 39 -1.64 6.06 2.47
N GLY A 40 -2.24 6.89 1.63
CA GLY A 40 -1.53 7.79 0.74
C GLY A 40 -1.97 9.22 0.99
N PHE A 41 -1.04 10.15 0.89
CA PHE A 41 -1.26 11.58 0.90
C PHE A 41 -0.63 12.19 -0.35
N ARG A 42 -1.39 12.94 -1.12
CA ARG A 42 -0.95 13.61 -2.34
C ARG A 42 -1.23 15.10 -2.23
N SER A 43 -0.21 15.90 -2.47
CA SER A 43 -0.30 17.35 -2.61
C SER A 43 0.32 17.77 -3.95
N SER A 44 0.15 19.03 -4.33
CA SER A 44 0.50 19.54 -5.66
C SER A 44 2.01 19.53 -5.98
N GLY A 45 2.88 19.27 -4.99
CA GLY A 45 4.34 19.20 -5.17
C GLY A 45 4.99 17.92 -4.61
N PHE A 46 4.25 17.10 -3.86
CA PHE A 46 4.79 15.87 -3.28
C PHE A 46 3.67 14.87 -2.98
N GLN A 47 4.01 13.59 -3.06
CA GLN A 47 3.14 12.48 -2.70
C GLN A 47 3.86 11.56 -1.70
N ILE A 48 3.12 11.06 -0.73
CA ILE A 48 3.59 10.18 0.33
C ILE A 48 2.64 9.00 0.36
N ASP A 49 3.13 7.80 0.11
CA ASP A 49 2.35 6.57 0.21
C ASP A 49 3.01 5.66 1.26
N ALA A 50 2.25 5.28 2.28
CA ALA A 50 2.63 4.30 3.28
C ALA A 50 1.78 3.05 3.09
N ALA A 51 2.41 1.89 2.91
CA ALA A 51 1.73 0.60 2.84
C ALA A 51 2.36 -0.37 3.84
N TYR A 52 1.52 -1.02 4.62
CA TYR A 52 1.88 -1.97 5.64
C TYR A 52 1.28 -3.34 5.32
N LEU A 53 2.15 -4.32 5.15
CA LEU A 53 1.75 -5.70 4.82
C LEU A 53 1.97 -6.59 6.05
N VAL A 54 0.88 -7.12 6.59
CA VAL A 54 0.86 -8.05 7.72
C VAL A 54 0.56 -9.44 7.22
N SER A 55 1.57 -10.31 7.16
CA SER A 55 1.37 -11.72 6.81
C SER A 55 0.90 -12.49 8.05
N VAL A 56 -0.25 -13.16 7.95
CA VAL A 56 -0.88 -13.92 9.06
C VAL A 56 -0.34 -15.36 9.13
N SER A 57 0.43 -15.80 8.14
CA SER A 57 0.91 -17.18 8.07
C SER A 57 2.38 -17.37 8.45
N GLN A 58 2.58 -18.38 9.29
CA GLN A 58 3.68 -18.63 10.22
C GLN A 58 5.06 -19.00 9.64
N SER A 59 5.36 -18.77 8.37
CA SER A 59 6.69 -19.18 7.87
C SER A 59 7.10 -18.47 6.58
N ASN A 60 7.42 -17.17 6.65
CA ASN A 60 8.32 -16.54 5.68
C ASN A 60 8.91 -15.23 6.25
N PRO A 61 10.24 -15.03 6.20
CA PRO A 61 10.97 -13.93 6.84
C PRO A 61 10.80 -12.55 6.17
N ILE A 62 9.70 -12.32 5.44
CA ILE A 62 9.26 -10.98 5.00
C ILE A 62 8.26 -10.49 6.05
N ASP A 63 8.80 -10.31 7.25
CA ASP A 63 8.11 -9.82 8.42
C ASP A 63 7.74 -8.35 8.20
N GLN A 64 6.51 -7.98 8.56
CA GLN A 64 6.00 -6.60 8.71
C GLN A 64 6.67 -5.53 7.82
N THR A 65 6.60 -5.67 6.49
CA THR A 65 7.23 -4.69 5.60
C THR A 65 6.37 -3.42 5.56
N LEU A 66 6.85 -2.39 6.25
CA LEU A 66 6.38 -1.03 6.07
C LEU A 66 7.05 -0.44 4.83
N ARG A 67 6.29 -0.31 3.75
CA ARG A 67 6.71 0.35 2.53
C ARG A 67 6.33 1.82 2.63
N LEU A 68 7.33 2.67 2.80
CA LEU A 68 7.15 4.12 2.71
C LEU A 68 7.68 4.57 1.34
N SER A 69 6.86 5.31 0.60
CA SER A 69 7.14 5.82 -0.73
C SER A 69 6.95 7.33 -0.72
N LEU A 70 7.95 8.05 -1.19
CA LEU A 70 7.95 9.50 -1.32
C LEU A 70 8.16 9.82 -2.80
N GLY A 71 7.21 10.53 -3.40
CA GLY A 71 7.32 11.06 -4.75
C GLY A 71 7.35 12.58 -4.71
N PHE A 72 8.19 13.18 -5.54
CA PHE A 72 8.28 14.63 -5.69
C PHE A 72 7.89 14.98 -7.12
N ASP A 73 7.05 16.00 -7.25
CA ASP A 73 6.68 16.52 -8.56
C ASP A 73 7.72 17.57 -9.01
N ILE A 74 8.47 17.25 -10.06
CA ILE A 74 9.58 18.09 -10.55
C ILE A 74 9.05 19.33 -11.30
N ASP A 75 7.80 19.32 -11.77
CA ASP A 75 7.20 20.50 -12.40
C ASP A 75 6.91 21.60 -11.35
N GLY A 76 6.48 21.22 -10.14
CA GLY A 76 6.41 22.14 -8.99
C GLY A 76 7.79 22.67 -8.56
N LEU A 77 8.85 21.85 -8.64
CA LEU A 77 10.22 22.27 -8.33
C LEU A 77 10.75 23.29 -9.34
N LYS A 78 10.45 23.13 -10.63
CA LYS A 78 10.87 24.08 -11.69
C LYS A 78 10.23 25.46 -11.52
N ALA A 79 8.99 25.54 -11.03
CA ALA A 79 8.31 26.81 -10.78
C ALA A 79 8.94 27.64 -9.64
N LEU A 80 9.74 27.03 -8.76
CA LEU A 80 10.45 27.71 -7.68
C LEU A 80 11.83 28.27 -8.07
N PHE A 81 12.39 27.82 -9.21
CA PHE A 81 13.70 28.26 -9.71
C PHE A 81 13.61 29.27 -10.86
N GLN A 82 12.42 29.82 -11.13
CA GLN A 82 12.19 30.80 -12.19
C GLN A 82 11.85 32.19 -11.66
#